data_AF-A0AA50H8Q5-F1
#
_entry.id   AF-A0AA50H8Q5-F1
#
_cell.length_a   1.000
_cell.length_b   1.000
_cell.length_c   1.000
_cell.angle_alpha   90.00
_cell.angle_beta   90.00
_cell.angle_gamma   90.00
#
_symmetry.space_group_name_H-M   'P 1'
#
loop_
_entity.id
_entity.type
_entity.pdbx_description
1 polymer ?
#
loop_
_entity_poly.entity_id
_entity_poly.type
_entity_poly.pdbx_seq_one_letter_code
_entity_poly.pdbx_strand_id
1 'polypeptide(L)'
;MQIRRKPRPGEPHPHLAHSLYSAELGAHDPGRFRLTPPFAPDVPTLVQPGMTVRTSYGTGGIVVAVEGPTIHHAQDGREYPHFTIIYVPAKRFGRHSATDHCWINECVAVGGRILMLLEANEDEVFFEAGTQRAKEGIR
;
A
#
# COMPACT_ATOMS: atom_id res chain seq x y z
N MET A 1 -28.40 0.36 -11.81
CA MET A 1 -28.02 1.68 -11.25
C MET A 1 -28.48 1.74 -9.80
N GLN A 2 -27.57 1.69 -8.84
CA GLN A 2 -27.92 1.77 -7.41
C GLN A 2 -27.82 3.24 -6.99
N ILE A 3 -28.96 3.85 -6.67
CA ILE A 3 -29.03 5.25 -6.24
C ILE A 3 -28.47 5.31 -4.82
N ARG A 4 -27.30 5.95 -4.64
CA ARG A 4 -26.72 6.18 -3.32
C ARG A 4 -27.67 7.07 -2.52
N ARG A 5 -28.36 6.47 -1.55
CA ARG A 5 -29.23 7.19 -0.61
C ARG A 5 -28.38 8.21 0.15
N LYS A 6 -28.83 9.47 0.21
CA LYS A 6 -28.21 10.46 1.09
C LYS A 6 -28.45 10.03 2.55
N PRO A 7 -27.41 9.99 3.39
CA PRO A 7 -27.58 9.66 4.81
C PRO A 7 -28.45 10.72 5.48
N ARG A 8 -29.33 10.28 6.38
CA ARG A 8 -30.26 11.17 7.09
C ARG A 8 -29.52 11.90 8.21
N PRO A 9 -29.91 13.14 8.56
CA PRO A 9 -29.35 13.81 9.73
C PRO A 9 -29.56 12.94 10.99
N GLY A 10 -28.47 12.50 11.61
CA GLY A 10 -28.49 11.63 12.79
C GLY A 10 -28.31 10.13 12.53
N GLU A 11 -28.23 9.67 11.28
CA GLU A 11 -27.70 8.32 11.00
C GLU A 11 -26.19 8.31 11.31
N PRO A 12 -25.70 7.41 12.17
CA PRO A 12 -24.26 7.24 12.33
C PRO A 12 -23.71 6.88 10.96
N HIS A 13 -22.81 7.70 10.43
CA HIS A 13 -22.01 7.28 9.29
C HIS A 13 -21.23 6.05 9.74
N PRO A 14 -21.48 4.86 9.16
CA PRO A 14 -20.70 3.70 9.54
C PRO A 14 -19.25 4.03 9.22
N HIS A 15 -18.39 4.04 10.24
CA HIS A 15 -16.95 4.27 10.07
C HIS A 15 -16.44 3.23 9.08
N LEU A 16 -15.99 3.68 7.90
CA LEU A 16 -15.54 2.77 6.86
C LEU A 16 -14.18 2.18 7.21
N ALA A 17 -13.97 0.93 6.84
CA ALA A 17 -12.65 0.32 6.92
C ALA A 17 -11.70 1.00 5.90
N HIS A 18 -10.56 1.48 6.39
CA HIS A 18 -9.47 2.04 5.58
C HIS A 18 -8.30 1.06 5.42
N SER A 19 -8.29 -0.01 6.21
CA SER A 19 -7.35 -1.14 6.13
C SER A 19 -8.05 -2.41 6.60
N LEU A 20 -7.49 -3.58 6.30
CA LEU A 20 -8.02 -4.84 6.83
C LEU A 20 -8.00 -4.83 8.36
N TYR A 21 -6.95 -4.26 8.96
CA TYR A 21 -6.90 -4.08 10.41
C TYR A 21 -8.12 -3.32 10.95
N SER A 22 -8.54 -2.24 10.28
CA SER A 22 -9.74 -1.51 10.70
C SER A 22 -11.04 -2.30 10.47
N ALA A 23 -11.12 -3.11 9.41
CA ALA A 23 -12.25 -4.02 9.18
C ALA A 23 -12.35 -5.07 10.28
N GLU A 24 -11.22 -5.66 10.71
CA GLU A 24 -11.14 -6.61 11.82
C GLU A 24 -11.58 -6.01 13.16
N LEU A 25 -11.34 -4.71 13.36
CA LEU A 25 -11.82 -3.95 14.52
C LEU A 25 -13.33 -3.61 14.46
N GLY A 26 -14.04 -4.04 13.42
CA GLY A 26 -15.48 -3.84 13.27
C GLY A 26 -15.87 -2.58 12.50
N ALA A 27 -14.92 -1.89 11.84
CA ALA A 27 -15.27 -0.86 10.88
C ALA A 27 -16.06 -1.47 9.71
N HIS A 28 -17.00 -0.69 9.17
CA HIS A 28 -17.84 -1.14 8.07
C HIS A 28 -17.00 -1.31 6.80
N ASP A 29 -16.75 -2.56 6.47
CA ASP A 29 -16.10 -2.96 5.23
C ASP A 29 -17.17 -3.24 4.16
N PRO A 30 -17.18 -2.52 3.02
CA PRO A 30 -18.05 -2.87 1.90
C PRO A 30 -17.69 -4.22 1.24
N GLY A 31 -16.64 -4.91 1.68
CA GLY A 31 -16.26 -6.28 1.31
C GLY A 31 -15.64 -6.37 -0.09
N ARG A 32 -15.12 -5.25 -0.61
CA ARG A 32 -14.54 -5.18 -1.95
C ARG A 32 -13.03 -4.99 -1.86
N PHE A 33 -12.32 -5.93 -2.46
CA PHE A 33 -10.87 -5.97 -2.45
C PHE A 33 -10.33 -5.85 -3.88
N ARG A 34 -9.25 -5.09 -4.01
CA ARG A 34 -8.46 -5.00 -5.24
C ARG A 34 -7.62 -6.27 -5.39
N LEU A 35 -7.31 -6.60 -6.64
CA LEU A 35 -6.42 -7.71 -6.98
C LEU A 35 -5.48 -7.25 -8.08
N THR A 36 -4.20 -7.60 -7.97
CA THR A 36 -3.26 -7.45 -9.08
C THR A 36 -3.73 -8.33 -10.24
N PRO A 37 -4.03 -7.77 -11.42
CA PRO A 37 -4.50 -8.57 -12.55
C PRO A 37 -3.51 -9.69 -12.90
N PRO A 38 -3.98 -10.87 -13.34
CA PRO A 38 -3.10 -11.93 -13.79
C PRO A 38 -2.11 -11.42 -14.85
N PHE A 39 -0.84 -11.82 -14.73
CA PHE A 39 0.27 -11.45 -15.62
C PHE A 39 0.67 -9.97 -15.60
N ALA A 40 0.06 -9.13 -14.76
CA ALA A 40 0.52 -7.75 -14.55
C ALA A 40 1.71 -7.72 -13.57
N PRO A 41 2.60 -6.71 -13.67
CA PRO A 41 3.61 -6.44 -12.65
C PRO A 41 2.98 -6.31 -11.26
N ASP A 42 3.55 -6.99 -10.28
CA ASP A 42 3.20 -6.88 -8.87
C ASP A 42 3.99 -5.77 -8.17
N VAL A 43 3.74 -5.58 -6.87
CA VAL A 43 4.40 -4.53 -6.07
C VAL A 43 5.93 -4.60 -6.13
N PRO A 44 6.60 -5.74 -5.88
CA PRO A 44 8.07 -5.80 -5.96
C PRO A 44 8.62 -5.60 -7.37
N THR A 45 7.81 -5.80 -8.41
CA THR A 45 8.19 -5.42 -9.79
C THR A 45 8.17 -3.90 -9.99
N LEU A 46 7.22 -3.20 -9.35
CA LEU A 46 7.07 -1.73 -9.48
C LEU A 46 8.02 -0.95 -8.56
N VAL A 47 8.31 -1.46 -7.36
CA VAL A 47 9.13 -0.77 -6.37
C VAL A 47 10.18 -1.70 -5.75
N GLN A 48 11.42 -1.23 -5.70
CA GLN A 48 12.58 -1.99 -5.25
C GLN A 48 13.37 -1.21 -4.17
N PRO A 49 14.17 -1.90 -3.35
CA PRO A 49 15.06 -1.24 -2.41
C PRO A 49 15.93 -0.16 -3.06
N GLY A 50 16.03 0.99 -2.40
CA GLY A 50 16.72 2.19 -2.89
C GLY A 50 15.85 3.16 -3.69
N MET A 51 14.63 2.77 -4.09
CA MET A 51 13.65 3.68 -4.69
C MET A 51 13.01 4.59 -3.64
N THR A 52 12.52 5.74 -4.07
CA THR A 52 11.75 6.64 -3.21
C THR A 52 10.27 6.29 -3.30
N VAL A 53 9.57 6.29 -2.17
CA VAL A 53 8.11 6.18 -2.11
C VAL A 53 7.50 7.37 -1.36
N ARG A 54 6.30 7.76 -1.77
CA ARG A 54 5.45 8.74 -1.08
C ARG A 54 4.00 8.26 -1.08
N THR A 55 3.27 8.51 -0.02
CA THR A 55 1.84 8.20 0.08
C THR A 55 0.99 9.44 -0.20
N SER A 56 -0.25 9.22 -0.64
CA SER A 56 -1.27 10.28 -0.79
C SER A 56 -1.52 11.06 0.51
N TYR A 57 -1.33 10.42 1.66
CA TYR A 57 -1.52 11.00 2.99
C TYR A 57 -0.25 11.64 3.59
N GLY A 58 0.80 11.85 2.77
CA GLY A 58 1.92 12.73 3.14
C GLY A 58 3.08 12.08 3.87
N THR A 59 3.15 10.74 3.91
CA THR A 59 4.32 10.01 4.41
C THR A 59 5.19 9.49 3.25
N GLY A 60 6.40 9.02 3.53
CA GLY A 60 7.29 8.49 2.51
C GLY A 60 8.76 8.44 2.92
N GLY A 61 9.58 7.86 2.06
CA GLY A 61 11.02 7.72 2.28
C GLY A 61 11.66 6.78 1.28
N ILE A 62 12.81 6.21 1.63
CA ILE A 62 13.55 5.29 0.76
C ILE A 62 13.21 3.86 1.14
N VAL A 63 12.79 3.08 0.14
CA VAL A 63 12.46 1.66 0.30
C VAL A 63 13.71 0.88 0.69
N VAL A 64 13.57 0.03 1.70
CA VAL A 64 14.64 -0.87 2.16
C VAL A 64 14.28 -2.33 1.90
N ALA A 65 12.99 -2.67 1.87
CA ALA A 65 12.49 -3.99 1.52
C ALA A 65 11.03 -3.93 1.04
N VAL A 66 10.62 -4.96 0.31
CA VAL A 66 9.22 -5.27 0.02
C VAL A 66 8.99 -6.70 0.48
N GLU A 67 8.07 -6.89 1.42
CA GLU A 67 7.71 -8.20 1.98
C GLU A 67 6.39 -8.70 1.39
N GLY A 68 6.27 -10.03 1.24
CA GLY A 68 5.08 -10.70 0.75
C GLY A 68 5.32 -11.57 -0.50
N PRO A 69 4.22 -11.99 -1.18
CA PRO A 69 2.84 -11.65 -0.85
C PRO A 69 2.35 -12.33 0.43
N THR A 70 1.63 -11.58 1.27
CA THR A 70 0.77 -12.10 2.35
C THR A 70 -0.64 -12.30 1.80
N ILE A 71 -1.35 -13.35 2.24
CA ILE A 71 -2.69 -13.66 1.74
C ILE A 71 -3.75 -13.16 2.72
N HIS A 72 -4.67 -12.33 2.22
CA HIS A 72 -5.93 -12.07 2.91
C HIS A 72 -6.99 -13.06 2.43
N HIS A 73 -7.65 -13.73 3.37
CA HIS A 73 -8.78 -14.60 3.09
C HIS A 73 -10.07 -13.85 3.40
N ALA A 74 -10.84 -13.51 2.38
CA ALA A 74 -12.14 -12.89 2.58
C ALA A 74 -13.19 -13.91 3.02
N GLN A 75 -14.32 -13.42 3.52
CA GLN A 75 -15.43 -14.25 3.99
C GLN A 75 -16.06 -15.12 2.89
N ASP A 76 -15.89 -14.74 1.62
CA ASP A 76 -16.33 -15.52 0.47
C ASP A 76 -15.37 -16.65 0.08
N GLY A 77 -14.28 -16.83 0.85
CA GLY A 77 -13.25 -17.85 0.65
C GLY A 77 -12.22 -17.49 -0.43
N ARG A 78 -12.30 -16.28 -1.02
CA ARG A 78 -11.31 -15.83 -2.01
C ARG A 78 -10.04 -15.32 -1.34
N GLU A 79 -8.94 -15.52 -2.04
CA GLU A 79 -7.61 -15.10 -1.62
C GLU A 79 -7.21 -13.80 -2.31
N TYR A 80 -6.69 -12.87 -1.52
CA TYR A 80 -6.24 -11.56 -1.97
C TYR A 80 -4.79 -11.32 -1.55
N PRO A 81 -3.81 -11.64 -2.42
CA PRO A 81 -2.41 -11.41 -2.14
C PRO A 81 -2.10 -9.92 -2.09
N HIS A 82 -1.30 -9.51 -1.11
CA HIS A 82 -0.85 -8.14 -0.91
C HIS A 82 0.55 -8.09 -0.33
N PHE A 83 1.19 -6.93 -0.39
CA PHE A 83 2.58 -6.73 0.03
C PHE A 83 2.70 -5.66 1.09
N THR A 84 3.83 -5.68 1.79
CA THR A 84 4.24 -4.61 2.70
C THR A 84 5.51 -3.95 2.17
N ILE A 85 5.45 -2.63 1.96
CA ILE A 85 6.63 -1.84 1.61
C ILE A 85 7.25 -1.32 2.91
N ILE A 86 8.52 -1.65 3.12
CA ILE A 86 9.32 -1.17 4.24
C ILE A 86 10.20 -0.05 3.73
N TYR A 87 10.09 1.12 4.36
CA TYR A 87 10.90 2.28 4.01
C TYR A 87 11.49 2.94 5.26
N VAL A 88 12.48 3.79 5.07
CA VAL A 88 13.03 4.65 6.12
C VAL A 88 12.99 6.11 5.68
N PRO A 89 12.88 7.09 6.61
CA PRO A 89 13.03 8.49 6.26
C PRO A 89 14.34 8.73 5.51
N ALA A 90 14.33 9.53 4.45
CA ALA A 90 15.50 9.72 3.58
C ALA A 90 16.77 10.12 4.34
N LYS A 91 16.64 10.94 5.40
CA LYS A 91 17.74 11.35 6.29
C LYS A 91 18.41 10.20 7.06
N ARG A 92 17.77 9.03 7.15
CA ARG A 92 18.25 7.82 7.84
C ARG A 92 18.76 6.77 6.86
N PHE A 93 18.55 6.95 5.56
CA PHE A 93 19.01 5.99 4.57
C PHE A 93 20.53 5.80 4.63
N GLY A 94 20.99 4.54 4.60
CA GLY A 94 22.40 4.16 4.78
C GLY A 94 22.94 4.18 6.22
N ARG A 95 22.16 4.63 7.22
CA ARG A 95 22.53 4.61 8.66
C ARG A 95 21.36 4.22 9.57
N HIS A 96 20.41 3.48 9.04
CA HIS A 96 19.19 3.09 9.75
C HIS A 96 19.39 1.78 10.51
N SER A 97 18.57 1.58 11.53
CA SER A 97 18.33 0.27 12.14
C SER A 97 16.86 -0.13 11.98
N ALA A 98 16.49 -1.30 12.49
CA ALA A 98 15.10 -1.77 12.46
C ALA A 98 14.11 -0.80 13.13
N THR A 99 14.55 0.04 14.09
CA THR A 99 13.68 1.02 14.76
C THR A 99 13.35 2.24 13.89
N ASP A 100 14.10 2.45 12.81
CA ASP A 100 13.83 3.54 11.85
C ASP A 100 12.85 3.11 10.74
N HIS A 101 12.47 1.83 10.70
CA HIS A 101 11.58 1.30 9.69
C HIS A 101 10.18 1.90 9.83
N CYS A 102 9.58 2.13 8.68
CA CYS A 102 8.18 2.50 8.51
C CYS A 102 7.57 1.49 7.54
N TRP A 103 6.28 1.21 7.71
CA TRP A 103 5.59 0.17 6.94
C TRP A 103 4.38 0.77 6.22
N ILE A 104 4.24 0.41 4.95
CA ILE A 104 3.01 0.58 4.19
C ILE A 104 2.49 -0.82 3.90
N ASN A 105 1.47 -1.24 4.63
CA ASN A 105 0.91 -2.59 4.52
C ASN A 105 -0.15 -2.65 3.43
N GLU A 106 -0.62 -3.88 3.14
CA GLU A 106 -1.81 -4.12 2.30
C GLU A 106 -1.71 -3.49 0.90
N CYS A 107 -0.52 -3.44 0.33
CA CYS A 107 -0.28 -2.87 -1.00
C CYS A 107 -0.56 -3.87 -2.12
N VAL A 108 -1.22 -3.42 -3.19
CA VAL A 108 -1.48 -4.19 -4.42
C VAL A 108 -1.16 -3.37 -5.66
N ALA A 109 -0.78 -4.02 -6.76
CA ALA A 109 -0.44 -3.35 -8.02
C ALA A 109 -1.63 -3.39 -8.98
N VAL A 110 -2.14 -2.23 -9.40
CA VAL A 110 -3.28 -2.14 -10.33
C VAL A 110 -2.98 -1.10 -11.39
N GLY A 111 -2.88 -1.53 -12.65
CA GLY A 111 -2.64 -0.62 -13.78
C GLY A 111 -1.33 0.17 -13.68
N GLY A 112 -0.27 -0.43 -13.13
CA GLY A 112 1.04 0.23 -12.93
C GLY A 112 1.11 1.17 -11.72
N ARG A 113 0.06 1.22 -10.90
CA ARG A 113 0.00 1.99 -9.65
C ARG A 113 0.02 1.04 -8.45
N ILE A 114 0.47 1.53 -7.30
CA ILE A 114 0.40 0.80 -6.04
C ILE A 114 -0.74 1.40 -5.21
N LEU A 115 -1.80 0.62 -5.00
CA LEU A 115 -2.99 1.01 -4.27
C LEU A 115 -3.15 0.16 -3.01
N MET A 116 -4.00 0.61 -2.09
CA MET A 116 -4.39 -0.19 -0.94
C MET A 116 -5.31 -1.35 -1.34
N LEU A 117 -5.24 -2.46 -0.61
CA LEU A 117 -6.00 -3.68 -0.89
C LEU A 117 -7.51 -3.44 -0.82
N LEU A 118 -8.01 -2.77 0.22
CA LEU A 118 -9.42 -2.42 0.34
C LEU A 118 -9.82 -1.35 -0.67
N GLU A 119 -10.84 -1.63 -1.50
CA GLU A 119 -11.31 -0.69 -2.52
C GLU A 119 -11.80 0.64 -1.93
N ALA A 120 -12.32 0.62 -0.70
CA ALA A 120 -12.80 1.81 0.00
C ALA A 120 -11.66 2.75 0.41
N ASN A 121 -10.43 2.25 0.50
CA ASN A 121 -9.26 3.10 0.70
C ASN A 121 -8.77 3.59 -0.67
N GLU A 122 -8.81 4.91 -0.88
CA GLU A 122 -8.36 5.59 -2.10
C GLU A 122 -6.87 5.98 -2.06
N ASP A 123 -6.19 5.67 -0.96
CA ASP A 123 -4.77 5.97 -0.81
C ASP A 123 -3.90 5.24 -1.83
N GLU A 124 -2.84 5.93 -2.22
CA GLU A 124 -1.90 5.48 -3.23
C GLU A 124 -0.47 5.65 -2.74
N VAL A 125 0.38 4.70 -3.14
CA VAL A 125 1.83 4.79 -3.00
C VAL A 125 2.43 5.18 -4.35
N PHE A 126 2.93 6.41 -4.42
CA PHE A 126 3.75 6.92 -5.51
C PHE A 126 5.18 6.44 -5.33
N PHE A 127 5.87 6.16 -6.43
CA PHE A 127 7.26 5.72 -6.41
C PHE A 127 8.09 6.40 -7.51
N GLU A 128 9.37 6.60 -7.22
CA GLU A 128 10.33 7.21 -8.14
C GLU A 128 11.63 6.40 -8.14
N ALA A 129 12.28 6.33 -9.31
CA ALA A 129 13.59 5.72 -9.41
C ALA A 129 14.57 6.44 -8.46
N GLY A 130 15.26 5.67 -7.62
CA GLY A 130 16.25 6.24 -6.71
C GLY A 130 17.38 6.90 -7.51
N THR A 131 17.90 8.04 -7.02
CA THR A 131 19.15 8.60 -7.51
C THR A 131 20.30 7.66 -7.12
N GLN A 132 20.48 6.56 -7.86
CA GLN A 132 21.76 5.88 -7.84
C GLN A 132 22.75 6.89 -8.40
N ARG A 133 23.57 7.51 -7.54
CA ARG A 133 24.83 8.08 -8.03
C ARG A 133 25.54 6.91 -8.70
N ALA A 134 25.56 6.91 -10.02
CA ALA A 134 26.51 6.13 -10.77
C ALA A 134 27.86 6.38 -10.11
N LYS A 135 28.47 5.32 -9.56
CA LYS A 135 29.90 5.37 -9.30
C LYS A 135 30.52 5.48 -10.69
N GLU A 136 30.77 6.72 -11.15
CA GLU A 136 31.74 6.98 -12.20
C GLU A 136 33.06 6.39 -11.70
N GLY A 137 33.36 5.20 -12.21
CA GLY A 137 34.67 4.60 -12.08
C GLY A 137 35.63 5.46 -12.88
N ILE A 138 36.37 6.32 -12.16
CA ILE A 138 37.68 6.74 -12.61
C ILE A 138 38.54 5.48 -12.67
N ARG A 139 38.90 5.07 -13.89
CA ARG A 139 40.20 4.48 -14.23
C ARG A 139 40.42 4.54 -15.73
#